data_AF-A0A1J3H4V9-F1
#
_entry.id   AF-A0A1J3H4V9-F1
#
_cell.length_a   1.000
_cell.length_b   1.000
_cell.length_c   1.000
_cell.angle_alpha   90.00
_cell.angle_beta   90.00
_cell.angle_gamma   90.00
#
_symmetry.space_group_name_H-M   'P 1'
#
loop_
_entity.id
_entity.type
_entity.pdbx_description
1 polymer ?
#
loop_
_entity_poly.entity_id
_entity_poly.type
_entity_poly.pdbx_seq_one_letter_code
_entity_poly.pdbx_strand_id
1 'polypeptide(L)' 'AEWLWESLLDDNKDDKCSETGELSAMFNCKPCSLDCQSLESFRKHLSTEKHAVEEARNSCTELDPVTRKWAKNYAAKPE' A
#
# COMPACT_ATOMS: atom_id res chain seq x y z
N ALA A 1 -18.30 -6.03 -21.55
CA ALA A 1 -17.28 -6.85 -20.88
C ALA A 1 -17.56 -6.78 -19.40
N GLU A 2 -17.99 -7.89 -18.81
CA GLU A 2 -18.31 -7.98 -17.38
C GLU A 2 -16.99 -8.10 -16.62
N TRP A 3 -16.67 -7.11 -15.78
CA TRP A 3 -15.52 -7.17 -14.89
C TRP A 3 -15.89 -8.04 -13.68
N LEU A 4 -15.35 -9.25 -13.61
CA LEU A 4 -15.54 -10.20 -12.50
C LEU A 4 -14.50 -9.95 -11.40
N TRP A 5 -14.82 -9.00 -10.51
CA TRP A 5 -14.01 -8.70 -9.32
C TRP A 5 -13.85 -9.90 -8.37
N GLU A 6 -14.74 -10.88 -8.47
CA GLU A 6 -14.73 -12.13 -7.69
C GLU A 6 -13.44 -12.94 -7.90
N SER A 7 -12.85 -12.89 -9.09
CA SER A 7 -11.58 -13.60 -9.37
C SER A 7 -10.35 -12.97 -8.72
N LEU A 8 -10.44 -11.70 -8.27
CA LEU A 8 -9.37 -11.03 -7.52
C LEU A 8 -9.43 -11.31 -6.02
N LEU A 9 -10.60 -11.72 -5.52
CA LEU A 9 -10.86 -12.01 -4.10
C LEU A 9 -10.70 -13.50 -3.78
N ASP A 10 -10.36 -14.33 -4.76
CA ASP A 10 -10.09 -15.75 -4.54
C ASP A 10 -8.71 -15.90 -3.85
N ASP A 11 -8.74 -15.82 -2.52
CA ASP A 11 -7.65 -16.06 -1.56
C ASP A 11 -7.18 -17.53 -1.58
N ASN A 12 -6.74 -18.02 -2.75
CA ASN A 12 -6.04 -19.29 -2.88
C ASN A 12 -4.74 -19.11 -3.67
N LYS A 13 -3.72 -18.60 -2.98
CA LYS A 13 -2.36 -19.11 -3.09
C LYS A 13 -1.54 -18.68 -1.90
N ASP A 14 -1.01 -19.70 -1.25
CA ASP A 14 -0.09 -19.67 -0.14
C ASP A 14 0.93 -18.52 -0.25
N ASP A 15 1.13 -17.81 0.86
CA ASP A 15 2.29 -16.95 1.14
C ASP A 15 3.61 -17.76 1.18
N LYS A 16 3.77 -18.77 0.32
CA LYS A 16 5.03 -19.48 0.12
C LYS A 16 5.82 -18.73 -0.95
N CYS A 17 6.54 -17.72 -0.48
CA CYS A 17 7.65 -17.09 -1.17
C CYS A 17 8.51 -18.19 -1.83
N SER A 18 8.33 -18.40 -3.14
CA SER A 18 9.19 -19.29 -3.90
C SER A 18 10.53 -18.59 -4.05
N GLU A 19 11.50 -19.09 -3.30
CA GLU A 19 12.91 -18.83 -3.48
C GLU A 19 13.32 -19.44 -4.82
N THR A 20 13.08 -18.72 -5.91
CA THR A 20 13.67 -18.98 -7.22
C THR A 20 14.31 -17.66 -7.63
N GLY A 21 15.64 -17.66 -7.62
CA GLY A 21 16.44 -16.45 -7.67
C GLY A 21 16.20 -15.63 -8.93
N GLU A 22 15.57 -14.48 -8.76
CA GLU A 22 15.61 -13.34 -9.68
C GLU A 22 15.07 -12.13 -8.91
N LEU A 23 15.95 -11.13 -8.65
CA LEU A 23 15.65 -9.84 -8.01
C LEU A 23 14.77 -9.92 -6.75
N SER A 24 15.40 -10.14 -5.59
CA SER A 24 14.75 -9.97 -4.28
C SER A 24 14.03 -8.61 -4.22
N ALA A 25 12.70 -8.62 -4.13
CA ALA A 25 11.89 -7.41 -4.10
C ALA A 25 12.28 -6.56 -2.89
N MET A 26 12.73 -5.33 -3.14
CA MET A 26 13.19 -4.41 -2.11
C MET A 26 12.04 -3.47 -1.71
N PHE A 27 11.73 -3.43 -0.42
CA PHE A 27 10.73 -2.54 0.16
C PHE A 27 11.35 -1.17 0.40
N ASN A 28 10.69 -0.12 -0.09
CA ASN A 28 11.12 1.27 0.10
C ASN A 28 10.08 2.04 0.93
N CYS A 29 10.56 2.77 1.93
CA CYS A 29 9.79 3.80 2.61
C CYS A 29 10.31 5.17 2.17
N LYS A 30 9.56 5.86 1.31
CA LYS A 30 9.91 7.21 0.85
C LYS A 30 9.97 8.24 2.00
N PRO A 31 8.99 8.31 2.93
CA PRO A 31 9.05 9.24 4.05
C PRO A 31 10.32 9.08 4.89
N CYS A 32 10.77 7.84 5.10
CA CYS A 32 11.94 7.55 5.94
C CYS A 32 13.25 7.36 5.16
N SER A 33 13.22 7.45 3.83
CA SER A 33 14.34 7.11 2.93
C SER A 33 15.01 5.77 3.31
N LEU A 34 14.19 4.77 3.63
CA LEU A 34 14.65 3.45 4.09
C LEU A 34 14.36 2.40 3.04
N ASP A 35 15.39 1.65 2.66
CA ASP A 35 15.28 0.47 1.82
C ASP A 35 15.55 -0.78 2.65
N CYS A 36 14.75 -1.83 2.46
CA CYS A 36 14.91 -3.09 3.16
C CYS A 36 14.46 -4.28 2.31
N GLN A 37 15.18 -5.40 2.45
CA GLN A 37 14.94 -6.62 1.67
C GLN A 37 14.04 -7.61 2.42
N SER A 38 13.80 -7.39 3.72
CA SER A 38 12.95 -8.24 4.55
C SER A 38 11.60 -7.58 4.79
N LEU A 39 10.53 -8.30 4.41
CA LEU A 39 9.15 -7.91 4.67
C LEU A 39 8.85 -7.81 6.16
N GLU A 40 9.41 -8.70 7.00
CA GLU A 40 9.23 -8.63 8.46
C GLU A 40 9.87 -7.35 9.02
N SER A 41 11.09 -7.03 8.59
CA SER A 41 11.77 -5.80 9.00
C SER A 41 11.01 -4.56 8.54
N PHE A 42 10.45 -4.59 7.34
CA PHE A 42 9.61 -3.50 6.83
C PHE A 42 8.33 -3.33 7.66
N ARG A 43 7.62 -4.42 8.00
CA ARG A 43 6.45 -4.36 8.88
C ARG A 43 6.78 -3.79 10.26
N LYS A 44 7.91 -4.20 10.85
CA LYS A 44 8.40 -3.63 12.11
C LYS A 44 8.71 -2.14 11.95
N HIS A 45 9.35 -1.74 10.86
CA HIS A 45 9.63 -0.34 10.54
C HIS A 45 8.34 0.51 10.50
N LEU A 46 7.30 0.05 9.79
CA LEU A 46 6.02 0.76 9.68
C LEU A 46 5.32 0.92 11.05
N SER A 47 5.59 0.03 11.99
CA SER A 47 5.02 0.07 13.35
C SER A 47 5.78 1.00 14.30
N THR A 48 6.89 1.62 13.86
CA THR A 48 7.67 2.52 14.71
C THR A 48 7.08 3.93 14.77
N GLU A 49 7.19 4.57 15.94
CA GLU A 49 6.81 5.98 16.10
C GLU A 49 7.55 6.90 15.12
N LYS A 50 8.83 6.58 14.82
CA LYS A 50 9.61 7.31 13.82
C LYS A 50 8.92 7.34 12.46
N HIS A 51 8.39 6.20 12.00
CA HIS A 51 7.66 6.15 10.74
C HIS A 51 6.39 7.00 10.82
N ALA A 52 5.61 6.90 11.89
CA ALA A 52 4.39 7.69 12.05
C ALA A 52 4.66 9.21 12.02
N VAL A 53 5.75 9.67 12.65
CA VAL A 53 6.14 11.09 12.65
C VAL A 53 6.58 11.55 11.26
N GLU A 54 7.42 10.76 10.57
CA GLU A 54 7.90 11.12 9.23
C GLU A 54 6.77 11.05 8.18
N GLU A 55 5.84 10.10 8.30
CA GLU A 55 4.63 10.02 7.46
C GLU A 55 3.74 11.25 7.68
N ALA A 56 3.52 11.66 8.93
CA ALA A 56 2.71 12.85 9.23
C ALA A 56 3.36 14.16 8.74
N ARG A 57 4.70 14.24 8.80
CA ARG A 57 5.47 15.37 8.23
C ARG A 57 5.43 15.39 6.71
N ASN A 58 5.43 14.21 6.10
CA ASN A 58 5.26 14.03 4.67
C ASN A 58 3.77 14.19 4.32
N SER A 59 3.20 15.36 4.61
CA SER A 59 1.81 15.67 4.31
C SER A 59 1.60 15.53 2.80
N CYS A 60 0.68 14.66 2.40
CA CYS A 60 0.36 14.47 1.01
C CYS A 60 -0.51 15.63 0.51
N THR A 61 0.13 16.76 0.22
CA THR A 61 -0.52 17.99 -0.27
C THR A 61 -1.17 17.78 -1.65
N GLU A 62 -0.72 16.78 -2.41
CA GLU A 62 -1.23 16.47 -3.74
C GLU A 62 -2.49 15.61 -3.75
N LEU A 63 -2.76 14.84 -2.67
CA LEU A 63 -3.95 14.00 -2.62
C LEU A 63 -5.21 14.77 -2.23
N ASP A 64 -5.09 15.87 -1.48
CA ASP A 64 -6.26 16.65 -1.04
C ASP A 64 -7.06 17.23 -2.23
N PRO A 65 -6.44 17.86 -3.26
CA PRO A 65 -7.17 18.34 -4.44
C PRO A 65 -7.87 17.24 -5.24
N VAL A 66 -7.29 16.03 -5.28
CA VAL A 66 -7.79 14.89 -6.05
C VAL A 66 -8.93 14.20 -5.31
N THR A 67 -8.74 13.89 -4.02
CA THR A 67 -9.70 13.16 -3.18
C THR A 67 -10.91 14.00 -2.81
N ARG A 68 -10.75 15.31 -2.60
CA ARG A 68 -11.87 16.24 -2.31
C ARG A 68 -12.92 16.28 -3.42
N LYS A 69 -12.53 16.03 -4.67
CA LYS A 69 -13.45 16.00 -5.82
C LYS A 69 -14.06 14.62 -6.04
N TRP A 70 -13.42 13.56 -5.56
CA TRP A 70 -13.89 12.18 -5.77
C TRP A 70 -15.27 11.95 -5.14
N ALA A 71 -15.44 12.32 -3.86
CA ALA A 71 -16.71 12.19 -3.14
C ALA A 71 -17.85 13.03 -3.76
N LYS A 72 -17.53 14.10 -4.50
CA LYS A 72 -18.52 14.96 -5.16
C LYS A 72 -19.04 14.36 -6.47
N ASN A 73 -18.23 13.57 -7.16
CA ASN A 73 -18.56 13.03 -8.48
C ASN A 73 -19.22 11.65 -8.42
N TYR A 74 -19.03 10.90 -7.33
CA TYR A 74 -19.53 9.54 -7.19
C TYR A 74 -20.31 9.38 -5.87
N ALA A 75 -21.51 9.96 -5.82
CA ALA A 75 -22.40 9.76 -4.67
C ALA A 75 -22.88 8.30 -4.62
N ALA A 76 -22.69 7.64 -3.48
CA ALA A 76 -23.24 6.31 -3.25
C ALA A 76 -24.77 6.38 -3.30
N LYS A 77 -25.41 5.50 -4.06
CA LYS A 77 -26.86 5.33 -4.02
C LYS A 77 -27.20 4.41 -2.84
N PRO A 78 -28.17 4.77 -2.00
CA PRO A 78 -28.66 3.85 -0.98
C PRO A 78 -29.33 2.63 -1.63
N GLU A 79 -29.25 1.48 -0.94
CA GLU A 79 -29.85 0.20 -1.32
C GLU A 79 -31.36 0.14 -1.03
#